data_AF-A0A543DK29-F1
#
_entry.id   AF-A0A543DK29-F1
#
_cell.length_a   1.000
_cell.length_b   1.000
_cell.length_c   1.000
_cell.angle_alpha   90.00
_cell.angle_beta   90.00
_cell.angle_gamma   90.00
#
_symmetry.space_group_name_H-M   'P 1'
#
loop_
_entity.id
_entity.type
_entity.pdbx_description
1 polymer ?
#
loop_
_entity_poly.entity_id
_entity_poly.type
_entity_poly.pdbx_seq_one_letter_code
_entity_poly.pdbx_strand_id
1 'polypeptide(L)'
;MDGRDPRTGPHGAHAALPVLPRDGRYAGEDGSGRVRVELDSAARDVVVVLEDGWRSAVGGAGLPGAVLQAFSAATVARLTAWATGPARAHPPPRRVAIRATAGSRSRAWHELSEFRRRLTTLHAATESVGSPGRKVIVTVAAGRLAGVEIDPAWQRIATARELEHHIGHALRGALALIATLPERTLDGYPALRALLADTPFAPDSTEAPR
;
A
#
# COMPACT_ATOMS: atom_id res chain seq x y z
N MET A 1 -29.84 -25.43 47.11
CA MET A 1 -30.16 -24.11 46.54
C MET A 1 -28.92 -23.66 45.78
N ASP A 2 -28.92 -23.90 44.47
CA ASP A 2 -27.80 -23.63 43.57
C ASP A 2 -27.80 -22.16 43.13
N GLY A 3 -26.85 -21.38 43.64
CA GLY A 3 -26.55 -20.04 43.14
C GLY A 3 -25.54 -20.11 42.02
N ARG A 4 -26.00 -20.09 40.76
CA ARG A 4 -25.13 -19.92 39.59
C ARG A 4 -24.69 -18.47 39.48
N ASP A 5 -23.40 -18.23 39.66
CA ASP A 5 -22.74 -16.99 39.26
C ASP A 5 -22.77 -16.83 37.72
N PRO A 6 -23.22 -15.68 37.19
CA PRO A 6 -23.13 -15.39 35.77
C PRO A 6 -21.68 -15.09 35.40
N ARG A 7 -21.11 -15.94 34.55
CA ARG A 7 -19.83 -15.75 33.87
C ARG A 7 -19.79 -14.39 33.16
N THR A 8 -19.07 -13.44 33.74
CA THR A 8 -18.57 -12.25 33.03
C THR A 8 -17.49 -12.72 32.05
N GLY A 9 -17.91 -13.12 30.85
CA GLY A 9 -16.97 -13.41 29.77
C GLY A 9 -16.22 -12.13 29.38
N PRO A 10 -14.91 -12.18 29.10
CA PRO A 10 -14.18 -11.03 28.60
C PRO A 10 -14.82 -10.61 27.27
N HIS A 11 -15.46 -9.44 27.26
CA HIS A 11 -15.82 -8.77 26.02
C HIS A 11 -14.55 -8.65 25.18
N GLY A 12 -14.55 -9.29 24.02
CA GLY A 12 -13.44 -9.26 23.08
C GLY A 12 -13.02 -7.82 22.84
N ALA A 13 -11.87 -7.45 23.38
CA ALA A 13 -11.18 -6.23 23.03
C ALA A 13 -10.87 -6.33 21.54
N HIS A 14 -11.66 -5.64 20.71
CA HIS A 14 -11.30 -5.47 19.31
C HIS A 14 -9.93 -4.80 19.30
N ALA A 15 -8.90 -5.53 18.87
CA ALA A 15 -7.56 -5.01 18.76
C ALA A 15 -7.60 -3.77 17.87
N ALA A 16 -7.34 -2.62 18.47
CA ALA A 16 -7.23 -1.35 17.76
C ALA A 16 -6.15 -1.50 16.67
N LEU A 17 -6.51 -1.22 15.43
CA LEU A 17 -5.55 -1.24 14.33
C LEU A 17 -4.56 -0.10 14.53
N PRO A 18 -3.26 -0.35 14.31
CA PRO A 18 -2.29 0.72 14.41
C PRO A 18 -2.41 1.64 13.20
N VAL A 19 -2.05 2.90 13.39
CA VAL A 19 -2.19 3.95 12.38
C VAL A 19 -0.85 4.63 12.17
N LEU A 20 -0.48 4.81 10.90
CA LEU A 20 0.72 5.57 10.55
C LEU A 20 0.49 7.06 10.82
N PRO A 21 1.51 7.79 11.28
CA PRO A 21 1.52 9.25 11.24
C PRO A 21 1.21 9.74 9.82
N ARG A 22 0.24 10.65 9.67
CA ARG A 22 -0.23 11.16 8.37
C ARG A 22 0.92 11.74 7.53
N ASP A 23 1.88 12.38 8.18
CA ASP A 23 3.03 13.03 7.54
C ASP A 23 4.33 12.22 7.69
N GLY A 24 4.23 10.95 8.08
CA GLY A 24 5.39 10.09 8.24
C GLY A 24 6.07 9.83 6.89
N ARG A 25 7.39 10.03 6.85
CA ARG A 25 8.26 9.61 5.73
C ARG A 25 9.10 8.42 6.17
N TYR A 26 9.18 7.43 5.30
CA TYR A 26 9.87 6.16 5.54
C TYR A 26 10.91 5.98 4.47
N ALA A 27 12.18 6.05 4.86
CA ALA A 27 13.31 5.90 3.96
C ALA A 27 13.84 4.47 3.99
N GLY A 28 14.38 4.04 2.86
CA GLY A 28 15.17 2.84 2.72
C GLY A 28 16.34 3.09 1.79
N GLU A 29 17.45 2.42 2.06
CA GLU A 29 18.68 2.55 1.29
C GLU A 29 19.06 1.20 0.70
N ASP A 30 19.81 1.21 -0.39
CA ASP A 30 20.44 0.02 -0.92
C ASP A 30 21.64 -0.42 -0.05
N GLY A 31 22.22 -1.59 -0.33
CA GLY A 31 23.34 -2.12 0.45
C GLY A 31 24.60 -1.24 0.41
N SER A 32 24.72 -0.34 -0.56
CA SER A 32 25.86 0.58 -0.69
C SER A 32 25.62 1.97 -0.07
N GLY A 33 24.39 2.28 0.35
CA GLY A 33 24.01 3.61 0.85
C GLY A 33 24.07 4.70 -0.24
N ARG A 34 23.96 4.33 -1.52
CA ARG A 34 24.06 5.26 -2.66
C ARG A 34 22.73 5.53 -3.34
N VAL A 35 21.74 4.68 -3.08
CA VAL A 35 20.38 4.86 -3.58
C VAL A 35 19.47 4.87 -2.37
N ARG A 36 18.74 5.98 -2.20
CA ARG A 36 17.75 6.14 -1.16
C ARG A 36 16.37 6.33 -1.77
N VAL A 37 15.38 5.65 -1.22
CA VAL A 37 13.97 5.80 -1.59
C VAL A 37 13.20 6.21 -0.35
N GLU A 38 12.41 7.26 -0.46
CA GLU A 38 11.49 7.70 0.59
C GLU A 38 10.04 7.52 0.14
N LEU A 39 9.23 6.96 1.04
CA LEU A 39 7.80 6.78 0.87
C LEU A 39 7.06 7.61 1.91
N ASP A 40 5.94 8.21 1.51
CA ASP A 40 5.00 8.77 2.48
C ASP A 40 4.17 7.67 3.17
N SER A 41 3.43 8.07 4.21
CA SER A 41 2.56 7.18 4.97
C SER A 41 1.49 6.50 4.11
N ALA A 42 1.04 7.12 3.02
CA ALA A 42 0.03 6.58 2.12
C ALA A 42 0.62 5.73 0.98
N ALA A 43 1.94 5.65 0.84
CA ALA A 43 2.62 5.11 -0.35
C ALA A 43 2.09 5.73 -1.66
N ARG A 44 1.85 7.04 -1.66
CA ARG A 44 1.41 7.84 -2.81
C ARG A 44 2.52 8.72 -3.37
N ASP A 45 3.40 9.21 -2.50
CA ASP A 45 4.59 9.94 -2.93
C ASP A 45 5.85 9.10 -2.76
N VAL A 46 6.74 9.23 -3.75
CA VAL A 46 8.02 8.53 -3.82
C VAL A 46 9.08 9.52 -4.23
N VAL A 47 10.10 9.66 -3.39
CA VAL A 47 11.31 10.42 -3.70
C VAL A 47 12.46 9.42 -3.83
N VAL A 48 13.21 9.54 -4.92
CA VAL A 48 14.45 8.80 -5.13
C VAL A 48 15.59 9.78 -5.09
N VAL A 49 16.64 9.44 -4.33
CA VAL A 49 17.87 10.22 -4.21
C VAL A 49 19.04 9.32 -4.59
N LEU A 50 19.88 9.80 -5.50
CA LEU A 50 21.11 9.16 -5.91
C LEU A 50 22.28 9.95 -5.33
N GLU A 51 22.95 9.37 -4.34
CA GLU A 51 24.07 10.02 -3.68
C GLU A 51 25.27 10.17 -4.62
N ASP A 52 26.13 11.14 -4.32
CA ASP A 52 27.36 11.35 -5.08
C ASP A 52 28.19 10.06 -5.16
N GLY A 53 28.77 9.81 -6.33
CA GLY A 53 29.56 8.59 -6.57
C GLY A 53 28.74 7.30 -6.73
N TRP A 54 27.41 7.35 -6.83
CA TRP A 54 26.59 6.16 -7.08
C TRP A 54 27.04 5.38 -8.32
N ARG A 55 27.49 6.07 -9.38
CA ARG A 55 27.95 5.43 -10.62
C ARG A 55 29.16 4.54 -10.41
N SER A 56 30.11 4.95 -9.58
CA SER A 56 31.30 4.15 -9.29
C SER A 56 31.00 3.00 -8.33
N ALA A 57 30.07 3.19 -7.39
CA ALA A 57 29.77 2.21 -6.37
C ALA A 57 28.78 1.12 -6.84
N VAL A 58 27.71 1.53 -7.52
CA VAL A 58 26.61 0.65 -7.96
C VAL A 58 26.75 0.28 -9.45
N GLY A 59 27.29 1.20 -10.26
CA GLY A 59 27.36 1.04 -11.71
C GLY A 59 26.00 1.22 -12.39
N GLY A 60 26.03 1.42 -13.72
CA GLY A 60 24.82 1.54 -14.51
C GLY A 60 23.93 0.29 -14.42
N ALA A 61 24.55 -0.89 -14.62
CA ALA A 61 23.84 -2.17 -14.57
C ALA A 61 23.28 -2.52 -13.17
N GLY A 62 23.88 -2.01 -12.09
CA GLY A 62 23.43 -2.28 -10.73
C GLY A 62 22.29 -1.37 -10.25
N LEU A 63 22.09 -0.21 -10.90
CA LEU A 63 21.11 0.79 -10.46
C LEU A 63 19.69 0.23 -10.32
N PRO A 64 19.14 -0.56 -11.26
CA PRO A 64 17.79 -1.09 -11.10
C PRO A 64 17.62 -2.00 -9.87
N GLY A 65 18.63 -2.82 -9.58
CA GLY A 65 18.65 -3.68 -8.40
C GLY A 65 18.75 -2.88 -7.10
N ALA A 66 19.61 -1.86 -7.07
CA ALA A 66 19.76 -0.96 -5.92
C ALA A 66 18.47 -0.18 -5.61
N VAL A 67 17.78 0.33 -6.64
CA VAL A 67 16.47 0.99 -6.48
C VAL A 67 15.44 0.04 -5.88
N LEU A 68 15.37 -1.20 -6.37
CA LEU A 68 14.42 -2.19 -5.85
C LEU A 68 14.73 -2.56 -4.39
N GLN A 69 16.01 -2.68 -4.03
CA GLN A 69 16.44 -2.93 -2.66
C GLN A 69 16.06 -1.76 -1.73
N ALA A 70 16.40 -0.53 -2.11
CA ALA A 70 16.07 0.68 -1.35
C ALA A 70 14.54 0.84 -1.17
N PHE A 71 13.77 0.60 -2.23
CA PHE A 71 12.31 0.61 -2.18
C PHE A 71 11.75 -0.46 -1.21
N SER A 72 12.30 -1.68 -1.27
CA SER A 72 11.91 -2.76 -0.36
C SER A 72 12.19 -2.39 1.10
N ALA A 73 13.38 -1.84 1.37
CA ALA A 73 13.76 -1.34 2.69
C ALA A 73 12.81 -0.24 3.18
N ALA A 74 12.44 0.73 2.33
CA ALA A 74 11.50 1.79 2.66
C ALA A 74 10.09 1.23 2.98
N THR A 75 9.67 0.21 2.24
CA THR A 75 8.40 -0.49 2.48
C THR A 75 8.42 -1.23 3.82
N VAL A 76 9.51 -1.93 4.15
CA VAL A 76 9.68 -2.60 5.44
C VAL A 76 9.69 -1.59 6.59
N ALA A 77 10.40 -0.47 6.43
CA ALA A 77 10.42 0.61 7.43
C ALA A 77 9.00 1.15 7.67
N ARG A 78 8.24 1.40 6.61
CA ARG A 78 6.85 1.84 6.68
C ARG A 78 5.94 0.81 7.37
N LEU A 79 6.04 -0.46 7.00
CA LEU A 79 5.23 -1.53 7.61
C LEU A 79 5.60 -1.77 9.07
N THR A 80 6.87 -1.65 9.42
CA THR A 80 7.35 -1.74 10.81
C THR A 80 6.79 -0.60 11.62
N ALA A 81 6.88 0.65 11.12
CA ALA A 81 6.31 1.81 11.78
C ALA A 81 4.78 1.72 11.91
N TRP A 82 4.11 1.11 10.94
CA TRP A 82 2.69 0.80 11.05
C TRP A 82 2.45 -0.22 12.16
N ALA A 83 3.19 -1.32 12.20
CA ALA A 83 3.00 -2.36 13.22
C ALA A 83 3.30 -1.89 14.66
N THR A 84 4.25 -0.97 14.83
CA THR A 84 4.63 -0.40 16.14
C THR A 84 3.93 0.91 16.47
N GLY A 85 3.12 1.44 15.55
CA GLY A 85 2.45 2.72 15.71
C GLY A 85 1.38 2.69 16.81
N PRO A 86 0.97 3.87 17.32
CA PRO A 86 -0.09 3.94 18.32
C PRO A 86 -1.37 3.33 17.75
N ALA A 87 -1.97 2.42 18.54
CA ALA A 87 -3.23 1.80 18.21
C ALA A 87 -4.34 2.84 18.28
N ARG A 88 -5.08 3.06 17.19
CA ARG A 88 -6.18 4.00 17.20
C ARG A 88 -7.39 3.30 17.81
N ALA A 89 -7.85 3.80 18.96
CA ALA A 89 -9.06 3.30 19.60
C ALA A 89 -10.19 3.28 18.58
N HIS A 90 -10.63 2.07 18.21
CA HIS A 90 -11.80 1.95 17.37
C HIS A 90 -13.00 2.33 18.24
N PRO A 91 -13.82 3.32 17.84
CA PRO A 91 -15.11 3.49 18.49
C PRO A 91 -15.83 2.15 18.43
N PRO A 92 -16.47 1.69 19.53
CA PRO A 92 -17.18 0.43 19.54
C PRO A 92 -18.13 0.43 18.34
N PRO A 93 -18.23 -0.68 17.58
CA PRO A 93 -19.10 -0.73 16.42
C PRO A 93 -20.49 -0.31 16.87
N ARG A 94 -20.97 0.85 16.40
CA ARG A 94 -22.36 1.21 16.58
C ARG A 94 -23.14 0.07 15.96
N ARG A 95 -23.89 -0.68 16.77
CA ARG A 95 -24.79 -1.72 16.29
C ARG A 95 -25.87 -1.03 15.47
N VAL A 96 -25.56 -0.71 14.22
CA VAL A 96 -26.57 -0.41 13.22
C VAL A 96 -27.33 -1.72 13.09
N ALA A 97 -28.63 -1.69 13.38
CA ALA A 97 -29.49 -2.83 13.14
C ALA A 97 -29.54 -3.05 11.63
N ILE A 98 -28.60 -3.85 11.12
CA ILE A 98 -28.52 -4.19 9.71
C ILE A 98 -29.81 -4.94 9.36
N ARG A 99 -30.79 -4.26 8.76
CA ARG A 99 -31.93 -4.89 8.08
C ARG A 99 -31.48 -5.49 6.74
N ALA A 100 -30.34 -6.17 6.72
CA ALA A 100 -29.99 -7.04 5.60
C ALA A 100 -30.81 -8.31 5.76
N THR A 101 -31.69 -8.55 4.79
CA THR A 101 -32.43 -9.82 4.69
C THR A 101 -31.43 -10.99 4.60
N ALA A 102 -31.84 -12.19 5.00
CA ALA A 102 -30.98 -13.38 4.87
C ALA A 102 -30.48 -13.56 3.41
N GLY A 103 -31.30 -13.21 2.41
CA GLY A 103 -30.91 -13.23 1.00
C GLY A 103 -29.81 -12.23 0.63
N SER A 104 -29.82 -11.03 1.23
CA SER A 104 -28.77 -10.01 1.03
C SER A 104 -27.41 -10.47 1.55
N ARG A 105 -27.39 -11.19 2.68
CA ARG A 105 -26.13 -11.72 3.26
C ARG A 105 -25.56 -12.88 2.44
N SER A 106 -26.40 -13.82 2.00
CA SER A 106 -25.93 -14.93 1.16
C SER A 106 -25.37 -14.44 -0.17
N ARG A 107 -25.97 -13.41 -0.78
CA ARG A 107 -25.46 -12.78 -1.99
C ARG A 107 -24.11 -12.10 -1.76
N ALA A 108 -23.97 -11.34 -0.66
CA ALA A 108 -22.69 -10.71 -0.30
C ALA A 108 -21.57 -11.74 -0.03
N TRP A 109 -21.88 -12.89 0.58
CA TRP A 109 -20.90 -13.97 0.78
C TRP A 109 -20.44 -14.62 -0.53
N HIS A 110 -21.36 -14.81 -1.48
CA HIS A 110 -21.03 -15.30 -2.80
C HIS A 110 -20.15 -14.29 -3.55
N GLU A 111 -20.54 -13.01 -3.55
CA GLU A 111 -19.75 -11.93 -4.14
C GLU A 111 -18.37 -11.79 -3.49
N LEU A 112 -18.24 -11.95 -2.17
CA LEU A 112 -16.94 -11.94 -1.48
C LEU A 112 -16.02 -13.08 -1.93
N SER A 113 -16.56 -14.28 -2.12
CA SER A 113 -15.79 -15.44 -2.57
C SER A 113 -15.28 -15.24 -4.01
N GLU A 114 -16.16 -14.75 -4.87
CA GLU A 114 -15.85 -14.38 -6.26
C GLU A 114 -14.84 -13.23 -6.34
N PHE A 115 -15.02 -12.21 -5.51
CA PHE A 115 -14.10 -11.08 -5.36
C PHE A 115 -12.71 -11.57 -4.95
N ARG A 116 -12.60 -12.44 -3.92
CA ARG A 116 -11.31 -13.00 -3.48
C ARG A 116 -10.62 -13.78 -4.59
N ARG A 117 -11.37 -14.58 -5.35
CA ARG A 117 -10.84 -15.31 -6.51
C ARG A 117 -10.31 -14.35 -7.57
N ARG A 118 -11.11 -13.35 -7.97
CA ARG A 118 -10.73 -12.36 -8.98
C ARG A 118 -9.55 -11.49 -8.54
N LEU A 119 -9.51 -11.10 -7.28
CA LEU A 119 -8.39 -10.35 -6.69
C LEU A 119 -7.11 -11.17 -6.76
N THR A 120 -7.17 -12.48 -6.49
CA THR A 120 -6.02 -13.38 -6.61
C THR A 120 -5.53 -13.45 -8.05
N THR A 121 -6.43 -13.58 -9.03
CA THR A 121 -6.08 -13.57 -10.46
C THR A 121 -5.45 -12.26 -10.90
N LEU A 122 -6.02 -11.12 -10.49
CA LEU A 122 -5.49 -9.79 -10.82
C LEU A 122 -4.15 -9.53 -10.14
N HIS A 123 -3.97 -9.97 -8.90
CA HIS A 123 -2.66 -9.91 -8.24
C HIS A 123 -1.64 -10.74 -9.02
N ALA A 124 -2.00 -11.94 -9.50
CA ALA A 124 -1.09 -12.77 -10.28
C ALA A 124 -0.73 -12.19 -11.66
N ALA A 125 -1.47 -11.20 -12.15
CA ALA A 125 -1.14 -10.52 -13.40
C ALA A 125 0.13 -9.67 -13.25
N THR A 126 0.92 -9.66 -14.32
CA THR A 126 2.09 -8.79 -14.44
C THR A 126 1.70 -7.56 -15.25
N GLU A 127 1.95 -6.38 -14.70
CA GLU A 127 1.71 -5.10 -15.38
C GLU A 127 2.95 -4.22 -15.30
N SER A 128 3.16 -3.37 -16.30
CA SER A 128 4.33 -2.49 -16.37
C SER A 128 3.90 -1.04 -16.52
N VAL A 129 4.57 -0.14 -15.79
CA VAL A 129 4.36 1.31 -15.82
C VAL A 129 5.64 2.00 -16.26
N GLY A 130 5.56 2.83 -17.29
CA GLY A 130 6.71 3.57 -17.82
C GLY A 130 6.75 5.02 -17.36
N SER A 131 7.95 5.59 -17.26
CA SER A 131 8.16 7.04 -17.22
C SER A 131 7.78 7.68 -18.57
N PRO A 132 7.67 9.02 -18.67
CA PRO A 132 7.62 9.72 -19.95
C PRO A 132 8.79 9.26 -20.85
N GLY A 133 8.50 9.02 -22.13
CA GLY A 133 9.49 8.51 -23.09
C GLY A 133 9.96 7.06 -22.85
N ARG A 134 9.34 6.31 -21.92
CA ARG A 134 9.67 4.91 -21.57
C ARG A 134 11.15 4.68 -21.21
N LYS A 135 11.79 5.69 -20.61
CA LYS A 135 13.18 5.62 -20.17
C LYS A 135 13.39 4.75 -18.95
N VAL A 136 12.38 4.69 -18.09
CA VAL A 136 12.29 3.77 -16.96
C VAL A 136 10.99 3.00 -17.09
N ILE A 137 11.04 1.69 -16.92
CA ILE A 137 9.87 0.81 -16.87
C ILE A 137 9.91 0.09 -15.52
N VAL A 138 8.78 0.07 -14.85
CA VAL A 138 8.63 -0.57 -13.55
C VAL A 138 7.57 -1.65 -13.68
N THR A 139 7.92 -2.87 -13.30
CA THR A 139 7.05 -4.04 -13.42
C THR A 139 6.48 -4.39 -12.05
N VAL A 140 5.16 -4.54 -12.00
CA VAL A 140 4.37 -4.97 -10.85
C VAL A 140 3.92 -6.41 -11.12
N ALA A 141 4.12 -7.30 -10.15
CA ALA A 141 3.57 -8.65 -10.17
C ALA A 141 3.18 -9.05 -8.75
N ALA A 142 2.12 -9.83 -8.57
CA ALA A 142 1.61 -10.21 -7.24
C ALA A 142 1.24 -9.01 -6.34
N GLY A 143 0.84 -7.88 -6.93
CA GLY A 143 0.55 -6.64 -6.19
C GLY A 143 1.79 -5.99 -5.53
N ARG A 144 3.00 -6.35 -5.99
CA ARG A 144 4.27 -5.80 -5.51
C ARG A 144 5.17 -5.43 -6.68
N LEU A 145 6.13 -4.56 -6.41
CA LEU A 145 7.20 -4.23 -7.36
C LEU A 145 8.09 -5.46 -7.57
N ALA A 146 8.22 -5.88 -8.82
CA ALA A 146 8.93 -7.08 -9.23
C ALA A 146 10.21 -6.76 -10.02
N GLY A 147 10.25 -5.61 -10.69
CA GLY A 147 11.42 -5.22 -11.48
C GLY A 147 11.42 -3.75 -11.84
N VAL A 148 12.62 -3.25 -12.10
CA VAL A 148 12.87 -1.93 -12.68
C VAL A 148 13.79 -2.16 -13.88
N GLU A 149 13.48 -1.53 -14.99
CA GLU A 149 14.29 -1.51 -16.20
C GLU A 149 14.58 -0.05 -16.56
N ILE A 150 15.82 0.24 -16.90
CA ILE A 150 16.27 1.57 -17.29
C ILE A 150 16.94 1.44 -18.65
N ASP A 151 16.56 2.28 -19.61
CA ASP A 151 17.17 2.34 -20.93
C ASP A 151 18.69 2.58 -20.79
N PRO A 152 19.55 1.61 -21.17
CA PRO A 152 20.99 1.68 -20.92
C PRO A 152 21.69 2.74 -21.78
N ALA A 153 21.13 3.12 -22.93
CA ALA A 153 21.68 4.21 -23.73
C ALA A 153 21.40 5.56 -23.06
N TRP A 154 20.18 5.74 -22.56
CA TRP A 154 19.78 6.95 -21.85
C TRP A 154 20.49 7.07 -20.49
N GLN A 155 20.60 5.99 -19.71
CA GLN A 155 21.23 5.99 -18.39
C GLN A 155 22.68 6.51 -18.42
N ARG A 156 23.41 6.23 -19.51
CA ARG A 156 24.80 6.67 -19.71
C ARG A 156 24.94 8.18 -19.85
N ILE A 157 23.92 8.85 -20.40
CA ILE A 157 23.95 10.29 -20.69
C ILE A 157 23.09 11.11 -19.71
N ALA A 158 22.12 10.49 -19.03
CA ALA A 158 21.23 11.16 -18.10
C ALA A 158 21.99 11.67 -16.87
N THR A 159 21.59 12.82 -16.35
CA THR A 159 22.05 13.33 -15.06
C THR A 159 21.43 12.54 -13.90
N ALA A 160 22.00 12.66 -12.69
CA ALA A 160 21.42 12.03 -11.49
C ALA A 160 19.98 12.51 -11.26
N ARG A 161 19.74 13.82 -11.38
CA ARG A 161 18.41 14.43 -11.21
C ARG A 161 17.38 13.94 -12.22
N GLU A 162 17.78 13.72 -13.48
CA GLU A 162 16.88 13.13 -14.48
C GLU A 162 16.55 11.67 -14.16
N LEU A 163 17.54 10.89 -13.72
CA LEU A 163 17.33 9.51 -13.27
C LEU A 163 16.37 9.47 -12.08
N GLU A 164 16.62 10.23 -11.03
CA GLU A 164 15.76 10.37 -9.85
C GLU A 164 14.32 10.71 -10.24
N HIS A 165 14.16 11.72 -11.10
CA HIS A 165 12.85 12.17 -11.55
C HIS A 165 12.08 11.08 -12.29
N HIS A 166 12.70 10.42 -13.28
CA HIS A 166 12.05 9.39 -14.08
C HIS A 166 11.77 8.11 -13.29
N ILE A 167 12.69 7.71 -12.40
CA ILE A 167 12.51 6.56 -11.51
C ILE A 167 11.36 6.86 -10.53
N GLY A 168 11.37 8.01 -9.86
CA GLY A 168 10.32 8.42 -8.94
C GLY A 168 8.95 8.50 -9.63
N HIS A 169 8.89 9.02 -10.86
CA HIS A 169 7.65 9.01 -11.65
C HIS A 169 7.13 7.59 -11.91
N ALA A 170 7.99 6.68 -12.39
CA ALA A 170 7.56 5.32 -12.71
C ALA A 170 7.13 4.55 -11.45
N LEU A 171 7.83 4.73 -10.32
CA LEU A 171 7.47 4.14 -9.02
C LEU A 171 6.13 4.67 -8.50
N ARG A 172 5.88 5.98 -8.57
CA ARG A 172 4.57 6.55 -8.21
C ARG A 172 3.44 5.96 -9.06
N GLY A 173 3.66 5.82 -10.37
CA GLY A 173 2.69 5.21 -11.27
C GLY A 173 2.42 3.74 -10.93
N ALA A 174 3.45 2.97 -10.58
CA ALA A 174 3.31 1.58 -10.15
C ALA A 174 2.56 1.46 -8.81
N LEU A 175 2.80 2.36 -7.85
CA LEU A 175 2.06 2.41 -6.59
C LEU A 175 0.60 2.78 -6.80
N ALA A 176 0.32 3.77 -7.66
CA ALA A 176 -1.05 4.11 -8.03
C ALA A 176 -1.76 2.93 -8.68
N LEU A 177 -1.07 2.17 -9.55
CA LEU A 177 -1.60 0.95 -10.14
C LEU A 177 -1.99 -0.06 -9.05
N ILE A 178 -1.06 -0.39 -8.14
CA ILE A 178 -1.31 -1.31 -7.02
C ILE A 178 -2.49 -0.86 -6.15
N ALA A 179 -2.54 0.44 -5.82
CA ALA A 179 -3.59 1.00 -4.97
C ALA A 179 -4.99 0.93 -5.61
N THR A 180 -5.08 0.98 -6.94
CA THR A 180 -6.36 0.90 -7.66
C THR A 180 -6.86 -0.52 -7.89
N LEU A 181 -6.03 -1.56 -7.69
CA LEU A 181 -6.42 -2.96 -7.93
C LEU A 181 -7.65 -3.39 -7.12
N PRO A 182 -7.75 -3.13 -5.80
CA PRO A 182 -8.93 -3.51 -5.03
C PRO A 182 -10.19 -2.80 -5.50
N GLU A 183 -10.11 -1.50 -5.81
CA GLU A 183 -11.25 -0.68 -6.27
C GLU A 183 -11.77 -1.17 -7.63
N ARG A 184 -10.88 -1.38 -8.61
CA ARG A 184 -11.23 -1.95 -9.92
C ARG A 184 -11.86 -3.34 -9.80
N THR A 185 -11.43 -4.12 -8.81
CA THR A 185 -12.01 -5.44 -8.56
C THR A 185 -13.41 -5.32 -7.97
N LEU A 186 -13.66 -4.33 -7.10
CA LEU A 186 -14.95 -4.10 -6.44
C LEU A 186 -16.06 -3.60 -7.38
N ASP A 187 -15.74 -2.97 -8.51
CA ASP A 187 -16.74 -2.44 -9.46
C ASP A 187 -17.69 -3.52 -10.02
N GLY A 188 -17.30 -4.79 -9.98
CA GLY A 188 -18.14 -5.93 -10.38
C GLY A 188 -19.05 -6.51 -9.28
N TYR A 189 -19.01 -5.99 -8.05
CA TYR A 189 -19.64 -6.60 -6.87
C TYR A 189 -20.50 -5.58 -6.08
N PRO A 190 -21.71 -5.24 -6.57
CA PRO A 190 -22.51 -4.16 -6.00
C PRO A 190 -23.06 -4.48 -4.60
N ALA A 191 -23.38 -5.75 -4.26
CA ALA A 191 -23.85 -6.08 -2.92
C ALA A 191 -22.70 -6.06 -1.89
N LEU A 192 -21.49 -6.44 -2.29
CA LEU A 192 -20.29 -6.27 -1.48
C LEU A 192 -19.99 -4.78 -1.24
N ARG A 193 -20.09 -3.95 -2.28
CA ARG A 193 -19.90 -2.49 -2.18
C ARG A 193 -20.93 -1.84 -1.26
N ALA A 194 -22.21 -2.24 -1.37
CA ALA A 194 -23.26 -1.76 -0.47
C ALA A 194 -23.00 -2.14 0.99
N LEU A 195 -22.55 -3.38 1.23
CA LEU A 195 -22.20 -3.84 2.58
C LEU A 195 -21.00 -3.08 3.17
N LEU A 196 -19.99 -2.77 2.36
CA LEU A 196 -18.85 -1.94 2.78
C LEU A 196 -19.25 -0.47 3.02
N ALA A 197 -20.15 0.09 2.21
CA ALA A 197 -20.64 1.46 2.37
C ALA A 197 -21.51 1.65 3.63
N ASP A 198 -22.26 0.61 4.02
CA ASP A 198 -23.04 0.59 5.27
C ASP A 198 -22.18 0.39 6.54
N THR A 199 -20.86 0.20 6.37
CA THR A 199 -19.90 0.13 7.47
C THR A 199 -19.22 1.49 7.61
N PRO A 200 -19.62 2.37 8.56
CA PRO A 200 -19.06 3.71 8.65
C PRO A 200 -17.58 3.66 9.07
N PHE A 201 -16.66 3.85 8.12
CA PHE A 201 -15.32 4.36 8.36
C PHE A 201 -15.38 5.89 8.32
N ALA A 202 -15.97 6.52 9.33
CA ALA A 202 -15.88 7.97 9.44
C ALA A 202 -14.46 8.34 9.91
N PRO A 203 -13.66 9.11 9.14
CA PRO A 203 -12.55 9.83 9.75
C PRO A 203 -13.15 10.88 10.69
N ASP A 204 -12.78 10.83 11.98
CA ASP A 204 -13.18 11.86 12.94
C ASP A 204 -12.91 13.25 12.37
N SER A 205 -13.99 13.98 12.13
CA SER A 205 -13.99 15.44 12.05
C SER A 205 -13.78 15.95 13.48
N THR A 206 -12.53 15.96 13.94
CA THR A 206 -12.18 16.68 15.17
C THR A 206 -12.36 18.18 14.94
N GLU A 207 -13.50 18.65 15.42
CA GLU A 207 -13.57 19.66 16.49
C GLU A 207 -12.78 20.95 16.24
N ALA A 208 -13.50 21.98 15.79
CA ALA A 208 -13.01 23.36 15.76
C ALA A 208 -12.83 23.87 17.21
N PRO A 209 -11.71 24.53 17.54
CA PRO A 209 -11.53 25.11 18.86
C PRO A 209 -12.40 26.35 19.02
N ARG A 210 -13.02 26.50 20.19
CA ARG A 210 -13.54 27.77 20.70
C ARG A 210 -12.55 28.36 21.69
#